data_AF-A0A399LXF9-F1
#
_entry.id   AF-A0A399LXF9-F1
#
_cell.length_a   1.000
_cell.length_b   1.000
_cell.length_c   1.000
_cell.angle_alpha   90.00
_cell.angle_beta   90.00
_cell.angle_gamma   90.00
#
_symmetry.space_group_name_H-M   'P 1'
#
loop_
_entity.id
_entity.type
_entity.pdbx_description
1 polymer ?
#
loop_
_entity_poly.entity_id
_entity_poly.type
_entity_poly.pdbx_seq_one_letter_code
_entity_poly.pdbx_strand_id
1 'polypeptide(L)'
;MTKRRWDTVRDIGEVINDLLDQGIVTEENLQQNDAFISTVAEVCSISLRNHQAEKLEALKNAVKNSALPSCPADDYRQLFLNFVDVCTVSHIKLLTVFNHPRAWLDQKGIKPPNWISGSLSSVIDLALPELKGHQEIRESIWKDMYQRGLVSTDSLNSSVSSDGMLAKRTTSLGEQLITFLS
;
A
#
# COMPACT_ATOMS: atom_id res chain seq x y z
N MET A 1 -12.52 -28.61 1.17
CA MET A 1 -12.27 -27.15 1.18
C MET A 1 -11.01 -26.89 2.00
N THR A 2 -10.12 -25.99 1.58
CA THR A 2 -8.83 -25.74 2.27
C THR A 2 -8.99 -24.75 3.42
N LYS A 3 -8.28 -24.93 4.54
CA LYS A 3 -8.30 -24.06 5.73
C LYS A 3 -8.16 -22.57 5.38
N ARG A 4 -7.21 -22.24 4.49
CA ARG A 4 -6.96 -20.89 4.01
C ARG A 4 -8.15 -20.22 3.33
N ARG A 5 -8.95 -20.97 2.55
CA ARG A 5 -10.16 -20.41 1.93
C ARG A 5 -11.17 -19.95 2.98
N TRP A 6 -11.34 -20.75 4.03
CA TRP A 6 -12.21 -20.41 5.15
C TRP A 6 -11.71 -19.21 5.93
N ASP A 7 -10.41 -19.17 6.25
CA ASP A 7 -9.82 -18.03 6.97
C ASP A 7 -9.96 -16.73 6.16
N THR A 8 -9.67 -16.73 4.85
CA THR A 8 -9.85 -15.53 4.00
C THR A 8 -11.30 -15.05 3.96
N VAL A 9 -12.27 -15.94 3.75
CA VAL A 9 -13.69 -15.55 3.67
C VAL A 9 -14.18 -15.05 5.03
N ARG A 10 -13.77 -15.69 6.13
CA ARG A 10 -14.10 -15.25 7.49
C ARG A 10 -13.55 -13.84 7.73
N ASP A 11 -12.26 -13.65 7.51
CA ASP A 11 -11.58 -12.39 7.81
C ASP A 11 -12.15 -11.21 6.98
N ILE A 12 -12.53 -11.46 5.71
CA ILE A 12 -13.19 -10.43 4.87
C ILE A 12 -14.63 -10.17 5.35
N GLY A 13 -15.36 -11.22 5.74
CA GLY A 13 -16.69 -11.10 6.31
C GLY A 13 -16.71 -10.31 7.62
N GLU A 14 -15.70 -10.49 8.47
CA GLU A 14 -15.52 -9.72 9.71
C GLU A 14 -15.38 -8.22 9.42
N VAL A 15 -14.59 -7.82 8.42
CA VAL A 15 -14.46 -6.41 8.01
C VAL A 15 -15.81 -5.82 7.58
N ILE A 16 -16.62 -6.59 6.85
CA ILE A 16 -17.95 -6.13 6.39
C ILE A 16 -18.91 -6.01 7.58
N ASN A 17 -18.91 -6.99 8.49
CA ASN A 17 -19.73 -6.96 9.70
C ASN A 17 -19.37 -5.77 10.59
N ASP A 18 -18.08 -5.48 10.78
CA ASP A 18 -17.63 -4.32 11.56
C ASP A 18 -18.17 -3.01 10.99
N LEU A 19 -18.27 -2.88 9.67
CA LEU A 19 -18.83 -1.69 9.00
C LEU A 19 -20.36 -1.59 9.17
N LEU A 20 -21.06 -2.73 9.14
CA LEU A 20 -22.49 -2.80 9.39
C LEU A 20 -22.82 -2.46 10.86
N ASP A 21 -22.07 -3.02 11.80
CA ASP A 21 -22.24 -2.78 13.25
C ASP A 21 -21.97 -1.32 13.63
N GLN A 22 -21.04 -0.67 12.94
CA GLN A 22 -20.77 0.77 13.10
C GLN A 22 -21.82 1.67 12.41
N GLY A 23 -22.76 1.10 11.64
CA GLY A 23 -23.76 1.84 10.89
C GLY A 23 -23.18 2.70 9.75
N ILE A 24 -21.95 2.42 9.32
CA ILE A 24 -21.28 3.14 8.22
C ILE A 24 -21.93 2.79 6.88
N VAL A 25 -22.38 1.54 6.75
CA VAL A 25 -23.08 1.00 5.58
C VAL A 25 -24.30 0.20 6.01
N THR A 26 -25.22 -0.05 5.08
CA THR A 26 -26.35 -0.96 5.27
C THR A 26 -26.21 -2.17 4.38
N GLU A 27 -26.81 -3.30 4.78
CA GLU A 27 -26.79 -4.52 3.98
C GLU A 27 -27.39 -4.28 2.58
N GLU A 28 -28.52 -3.56 2.51
CA GLU A 28 -29.17 -3.21 1.24
C GLU A 28 -28.25 -2.39 0.33
N ASN A 29 -27.56 -1.38 0.87
CA ASN A 29 -26.65 -0.55 0.08
C ASN A 29 -25.46 -1.35 -0.46
N LEU A 30 -24.92 -2.30 0.32
CA LEU A 30 -23.81 -3.14 -0.14
C LEU A 30 -24.26 -4.14 -1.22
N GLN A 31 -25.44 -4.75 -1.06
CA GLN A 31 -25.98 -5.72 -2.03
C GLN A 31 -26.34 -5.10 -3.38
N GLN A 32 -26.66 -3.80 -3.41
CA GLN A 32 -26.97 -3.07 -4.65
C GLN A 32 -25.73 -2.40 -5.27
N ASN A 33 -24.56 -2.51 -4.63
CA ASN A 33 -23.32 -1.90 -5.10
C ASN A 33 -22.44 -2.91 -5.83
N ASP A 34 -22.67 -3.08 -7.14
CA ASP A 34 -21.91 -3.98 -8.01
C ASP A 34 -20.39 -3.70 -7.99
N ALA A 35 -20.02 -2.43 -7.85
CA ALA A 35 -18.65 -1.96 -7.76
C ALA A 35 -17.94 -2.48 -6.48
N PHE A 36 -18.64 -2.44 -5.35
CA PHE A 36 -18.19 -3.03 -4.09
C PHE A 36 -18.11 -4.55 -4.18
N ILE A 37 -19.16 -5.21 -4.68
CA ILE A 37 -19.21 -6.67 -4.83
C ILE A 37 -18.03 -7.17 -5.69
N SER A 38 -17.76 -6.50 -6.80
CA SER A 38 -16.64 -6.83 -7.68
C SER A 38 -15.29 -6.65 -6.97
N THR A 39 -15.14 -5.58 -6.20
CA THR A 39 -13.94 -5.30 -5.38
C THR A 39 -13.70 -6.42 -4.35
N VAL A 40 -14.74 -6.84 -3.62
CA VAL A 40 -14.68 -7.94 -2.65
C VAL A 40 -14.30 -9.25 -3.32
N ALA A 41 -14.88 -9.55 -4.48
CA ALA A 41 -14.58 -10.77 -5.23
C ALA A 41 -13.11 -10.82 -5.69
N GLU A 42 -12.58 -9.70 -6.21
CA GLU A 42 -11.18 -9.58 -6.61
C GLU A 42 -10.24 -9.70 -5.41
N VAL A 43 -10.54 -9.02 -4.31
CA VAL A 43 -9.77 -9.12 -3.05
C VAL A 43 -9.74 -10.57 -2.53
N CYS A 44 -10.86 -11.28 -2.53
CA CYS A 44 -10.90 -12.68 -2.17
C CYS A 44 -9.94 -13.50 -3.05
N SER A 45 -10.03 -13.32 -4.38
CA SER A 45 -9.18 -14.03 -5.34
C SER A 45 -7.69 -13.80 -5.09
N ILE A 46 -7.26 -12.56 -4.87
CA ILE A 46 -5.85 -12.22 -4.57
C ILE A 46 -5.43 -12.83 -3.23
N SER A 47 -6.26 -12.71 -2.19
CA SER A 47 -5.96 -13.21 -0.84
C SER A 47 -5.76 -14.72 -0.81
N LEU A 48 -6.55 -15.48 -1.57
CA LEU A 48 -6.45 -16.94 -1.65
C LEU A 48 -5.10 -17.43 -2.18
N ARG A 49 -4.40 -16.63 -2.99
CA ARG A 49 -3.08 -16.93 -3.55
C ARG A 49 -1.93 -16.19 -2.87
N ASN A 50 -2.20 -15.27 -1.95
CA ASN A 50 -1.19 -14.55 -1.17
C ASN A 50 -1.06 -14.96 0.32
N HIS A 51 0.16 -15.25 0.78
CA HIS A 51 0.42 -15.68 2.17
C HIS A 51 1.06 -14.57 3.03
N GLN A 52 1.42 -13.44 2.44
CA GLN A 52 2.13 -12.36 3.12
C GLN A 52 1.13 -11.53 3.92
N ALA A 53 1.32 -11.45 5.24
CA ALA A 53 0.39 -10.81 6.16
C ALA A 53 0.15 -9.33 5.80
N GLU A 54 1.20 -8.61 5.38
CA GLU A 54 1.10 -7.20 5.01
C GLU A 54 0.23 -6.98 3.78
N LYS A 55 0.28 -7.89 2.80
CA LYS A 55 -0.58 -7.81 1.61
C LYS A 55 -2.02 -8.20 1.95
N LEU A 56 -2.21 -9.19 2.83
CA LEU A 56 -3.54 -9.57 3.30
C LEU A 56 -4.20 -8.43 4.07
N GLU A 57 -3.46 -7.73 4.92
CA GLU A 57 -3.95 -6.55 5.62
C GLU A 57 -4.32 -5.41 4.66
N ALA A 58 -3.45 -5.12 3.69
CA ALA A 58 -3.74 -4.13 2.65
C ALA A 58 -5.03 -4.45 1.86
N LEU A 59 -5.28 -5.74 1.59
CA LEU A 59 -6.48 -6.22 0.92
C LEU A 59 -7.74 -6.10 1.80
N LYS A 60 -7.63 -6.35 3.12
CA LYS A 60 -8.72 -6.10 4.06
C LYS A 60 -9.10 -4.62 4.11
N ASN A 61 -8.10 -3.74 4.14
CA ASN A 61 -8.32 -2.30 4.09
C ASN A 61 -8.94 -1.87 2.75
N ALA A 62 -8.55 -2.48 1.63
CA ALA A 62 -9.20 -2.24 0.34
C ALA A 62 -10.71 -2.56 0.37
N VAL A 63 -11.10 -3.69 0.98
CA VAL A 63 -12.52 -4.02 1.18
C VAL A 63 -13.19 -2.95 2.03
N LYS A 64 -12.62 -2.62 3.20
CA LYS A 64 -13.16 -1.61 4.10
C LYS A 64 -13.37 -0.27 3.38
N ASN A 65 -12.35 0.22 2.69
CA ASN A 65 -12.35 1.52 2.04
C ASN A 65 -13.22 1.58 0.79
N SER A 66 -13.46 0.44 0.12
CA SER A 66 -14.39 0.36 -1.00
C SER A 66 -15.87 0.51 -0.60
N ALA A 67 -16.18 0.32 0.67
CA ALA A 67 -17.52 0.53 1.22
C ALA A 67 -17.78 2.01 1.61
N LEU A 68 -16.74 2.85 1.65
CA LEU A 68 -16.83 4.23 2.14
C LEU A 68 -17.14 5.23 1.02
N PRO A 69 -17.77 6.40 1.32
CA PRO A 69 -17.99 7.45 0.32
C PRO A 69 -16.71 8.01 -0.32
N SER A 70 -15.56 7.88 0.37
CA SER A 70 -14.24 8.25 -0.13
C SER A 70 -13.61 7.21 -1.06
N CYS A 71 -14.33 6.14 -1.37
CA CYS A 71 -13.89 5.08 -2.26
C CYS A 71 -13.44 5.63 -3.63
N PRO A 72 -12.26 5.25 -4.13
CA PRO A 72 -11.83 5.61 -5.48
C PRO A 72 -12.80 5.08 -6.55
N ALA A 73 -12.82 5.75 -7.71
CA ALA A 73 -13.55 5.28 -8.88
C ALA A 73 -13.03 3.92 -9.38
N ASP A 74 -13.87 3.21 -10.13
CA ASP A 74 -13.65 1.81 -10.53
C ASP A 74 -12.30 1.57 -11.21
N ASP A 75 -11.91 2.42 -12.17
CA ASP A 75 -10.62 2.34 -12.86
C ASP A 75 -9.43 2.38 -11.89
N TYR A 76 -9.51 3.22 -10.85
CA TYR A 76 -8.47 3.30 -9.82
C TYR A 76 -8.44 2.05 -8.96
N ARG A 77 -9.61 1.53 -8.54
CA ARG A 77 -9.66 0.30 -7.73
C ARG A 77 -9.07 -0.88 -8.48
N GLN A 78 -9.43 -1.04 -9.75
CA GLN A 78 -8.87 -2.08 -10.60
C GLN A 78 -7.36 -1.91 -10.78
N LEU A 79 -6.87 -0.69 -11.00
CA LEU A 79 -5.43 -0.41 -11.08
C LEU A 79 -4.70 -0.77 -9.78
N PHE A 80 -5.30 -0.43 -8.63
CA PHE A 80 -4.73 -0.66 -7.31
C PHE A 80 -4.70 -2.15 -6.94
N LEU A 81 -5.78 -2.89 -7.15
CA LEU A 81 -5.83 -4.32 -6.87
C LEU A 81 -4.91 -5.12 -7.79
N ASN A 82 -4.82 -4.77 -9.07
CA ASN A 82 -3.83 -5.35 -9.98
C ASN A 82 -2.40 -5.10 -9.50
N PHE A 83 -2.09 -3.91 -8.99
CA PHE A 83 -0.79 -3.64 -8.38
C PHE A 83 -0.56 -4.52 -7.15
N VAL A 84 -1.52 -4.60 -6.23
CA VAL A 84 -1.41 -5.43 -5.02
C VAL A 84 -1.26 -6.90 -5.38
N ASP A 85 -1.86 -7.38 -6.46
CA ASP A 85 -1.68 -8.77 -6.86
C ASP A 85 -0.21 -9.10 -7.16
N VAL A 86 0.46 -8.26 -7.96
CA VAL A 86 1.80 -8.53 -8.47
C VAL A 86 2.95 -7.97 -7.63
N CYS A 87 2.68 -6.96 -6.79
CA CYS A 87 3.74 -6.30 -6.04
C CYS A 87 4.31 -7.17 -4.91
N THR A 88 5.53 -6.88 -4.48
CA THR A 88 6.10 -7.43 -3.26
C THR A 88 5.73 -6.58 -2.05
N VAL A 89 5.82 -7.14 -0.84
CA VAL A 89 5.69 -6.37 0.42
C VAL A 89 6.60 -5.15 0.45
N SER A 90 7.80 -5.25 -0.13
CA SER A 90 8.75 -4.14 -0.21
C SER A 90 8.23 -2.97 -1.05
N HIS A 91 7.41 -3.20 -2.08
CA HIS A 91 6.77 -2.09 -2.80
C HIS A 91 5.85 -1.29 -1.88
N ILE A 92 4.98 -1.99 -1.14
CA ILE A 92 4.04 -1.35 -0.20
C ILE A 92 4.82 -0.58 0.86
N LYS A 93 5.82 -1.22 1.50
CA LYS A 93 6.67 -0.57 2.51
C LYS A 93 7.35 0.68 1.99
N LEU A 94 7.97 0.62 0.81
CA LEU A 94 8.64 1.77 0.22
C LEU A 94 7.65 2.88 -0.12
N LEU A 95 6.50 2.55 -0.70
CA LEU A 95 5.46 3.52 -1.01
C LEU A 95 4.97 4.23 0.26
N THR A 96 4.70 3.48 1.34
CA THR A 96 4.30 4.03 2.65
C THR A 96 5.38 4.93 3.24
N VAL A 97 6.65 4.49 3.27
CA VAL A 97 7.78 5.30 3.79
C VAL A 97 7.90 6.60 3.01
N PHE A 98 7.84 6.54 1.68
CA PHE A 98 8.07 7.70 0.83
C PHE A 98 6.85 8.61 0.64
N ASN A 99 5.71 8.27 1.24
CA ASN A 99 4.56 9.17 1.32
C ASN A 99 4.82 10.32 2.28
N HIS A 100 5.32 10.01 3.48
CA HIS A 100 5.70 11.00 4.48
C HIS A 100 6.97 10.54 5.24
N PRO A 101 8.18 10.62 4.62
CA PRO A 101 9.39 10.05 5.21
C PRO A 101 9.69 10.53 6.62
N ARG A 102 9.56 11.84 6.88
CA ARG A 102 9.80 12.43 8.21
C ARG A 102 8.85 11.86 9.26
N ALA A 103 7.55 11.96 9.00
CA ALA A 103 6.53 11.48 9.93
C ALA A 103 6.63 9.98 10.17
N TRP A 104 7.00 9.21 9.14
CA TRP A 104 7.22 7.78 9.26
C TRP A 104 8.40 7.46 10.19
N LEU A 105 9.55 8.14 10.00
CA LEU A 105 10.73 7.97 10.85
C LEU A 105 10.43 8.37 12.30
N ASP A 106 9.74 9.49 12.49
CA ASP A 106 9.32 9.99 13.81
C ASP A 106 8.40 8.97 14.52
N GLN A 107 7.40 8.42 13.81
CA GLN A 107 6.50 7.39 14.34
C GLN A 107 7.27 6.12 14.76
N LYS A 108 8.36 5.79 14.06
CA LYS A 108 9.23 4.65 14.39
C LYS A 108 10.31 4.99 15.43
N GLY A 109 10.37 6.23 15.90
CA GLY A 109 11.41 6.68 16.83
C GLY A 109 12.82 6.69 16.23
N ILE A 110 12.93 6.70 14.89
CA ILE A 110 14.21 6.64 14.18
C ILE A 110 14.66 8.07 13.91
N LYS A 111 15.78 8.46 14.51
CA LYS A 111 16.40 9.78 14.25
C LYS A 111 17.33 9.68 13.04
N PRO A 112 17.10 10.46 11.97
CA PRO A 112 18.04 10.50 10.86
C PRO A 112 19.39 11.09 11.36
N PRO A 113 20.53 10.59 10.85
CA PRO A 113 21.82 11.23 11.06
C PRO A 113 21.82 12.69 10.56
N ASN A 114 22.82 13.47 10.97
CA ASN A 114 23.05 14.81 10.45
C ASN A 114 23.58 14.75 9.00
N TRP A 115 22.72 14.35 8.06
CA TRP A 115 23.02 14.37 6.63
C TRP A 115 23.15 15.82 6.15
N ILE A 116 24.22 16.10 5.42
CA ILE A 116 24.37 17.35 4.67
C ILE A 116 23.80 17.15 3.25
N SER A 117 24.11 16.00 2.67
CA SER A 117 23.58 15.50 1.40
C SER A 117 23.55 13.98 1.40
N GLY A 118 22.85 13.39 0.44
CA GLY A 118 22.76 11.95 0.29
C GLY A 118 21.83 11.57 -0.85
N SER A 119 21.21 10.39 -0.74
CA SER A 119 20.30 9.86 -1.76
C SER A 119 19.08 9.20 -1.12
N LEU A 120 18.05 8.90 -1.90
CA LEU A 120 16.88 8.17 -1.40
C LEU A 120 17.27 6.77 -0.91
N SER A 121 18.29 6.14 -1.51
CA SER A 121 18.87 4.88 -1.01
C SER A 121 19.34 4.96 0.44
N SER A 122 19.84 6.12 0.90
CA SER A 122 20.26 6.31 2.29
C SER A 122 19.06 6.32 3.25
N VAL A 123 17.92 6.84 2.79
CA VAL A 123 16.66 6.80 3.55
C VAL A 123 16.12 5.37 3.61
N ILE A 124 16.24 4.60 2.52
CA ILE A 124 15.87 3.18 2.51
C ILE A 124 16.74 2.39 3.49
N ASP A 125 18.06 2.60 3.49
CA ASP A 125 18.96 1.90 4.42
C ASP A 125 18.62 2.18 5.89
N LEU A 126 18.11 3.38 6.19
CA LEU A 126 17.68 3.78 7.51
C LEU A 126 16.29 3.21 7.88
N ALA A 127 15.32 3.32 6.97
CA ALA A 127 13.92 3.00 7.23
C ALA A 127 13.61 1.49 7.10
N LEU A 128 14.28 0.81 6.18
CA LEU A 128 14.08 -0.60 5.84
C LEU A 128 15.43 -1.34 5.81
N PRO A 129 16.07 -1.58 6.98
CA PRO A 129 17.38 -2.21 7.06
C PRO A 129 17.46 -3.58 6.39
N GLU A 130 16.33 -4.30 6.28
CA GLU A 130 16.24 -5.57 5.56
C GLU A 130 16.50 -5.46 4.05
N LEU A 131 16.43 -4.25 3.47
CA LEU A 131 16.75 -4.00 2.07
C LEU A 131 18.18 -3.47 1.88
N LYS A 132 18.92 -3.24 2.96
CA LYS A 132 20.30 -2.76 2.90
C LYS A 132 21.19 -3.79 2.22
N GLY A 133 22.01 -3.33 1.27
CA GLY A 133 22.89 -4.19 0.48
C GLY A 133 22.20 -4.89 -0.71
N HIS A 134 20.88 -4.82 -0.83
CA HIS A 134 20.13 -5.40 -1.95
C HIS A 134 19.83 -4.34 -3.02
N GLN A 135 20.87 -3.79 -3.67
CA GLN A 135 20.71 -2.68 -4.64
C GLN A 135 19.82 -3.07 -5.83
N GLU A 136 20.11 -4.20 -6.48
CA GLU A 136 19.38 -4.64 -7.68
C GLU A 136 17.87 -4.73 -7.46
N ILE A 137 17.43 -5.36 -6.36
CA ILE A 137 16.00 -5.52 -6.07
C ILE A 137 15.35 -4.18 -5.70
N ARG A 138 16.06 -3.31 -4.96
CA ARG A 138 15.56 -1.98 -4.59
C ARG A 138 15.32 -1.12 -5.82
N GLU A 139 16.27 -1.11 -6.73
CA GLU A 139 16.17 -0.35 -7.98
C GLU A 139 15.06 -0.90 -8.87
N SER A 140 14.93 -2.22 -8.98
CA SER A 140 13.83 -2.84 -9.73
C SER A 140 12.46 -2.48 -9.15
N ILE A 141 12.28 -2.57 -7.83
CA ILE A 141 11.04 -2.19 -7.14
C ILE A 141 10.73 -0.71 -7.35
N TRP A 142 11.73 0.15 -7.17
CA TRP A 142 11.55 1.59 -7.32
C TRP A 142 11.18 1.97 -8.75
N LYS A 143 11.84 1.36 -9.74
CA LYS A 143 11.56 1.59 -11.15
C LYS A 143 10.15 1.13 -11.52
N ASP A 144 9.67 0.00 -11.00
CA ASP A 144 8.28 -0.46 -11.21
C ASP A 144 7.28 0.57 -10.65
N MET A 145 7.49 1.05 -9.42
CA MET A 145 6.63 2.10 -8.83
C MET A 145 6.66 3.39 -9.65
N TYR A 146 7.82 3.80 -10.16
CA TYR A 146 7.95 4.98 -11.01
C TYR A 146 7.25 4.81 -12.36
N GLN A 147 7.44 3.66 -13.02
CA GLN A 147 6.80 3.35 -14.31
C GLN A 147 5.27 3.28 -14.20
N ARG A 148 4.75 2.86 -13.04
CA ARG A 148 3.31 2.89 -12.71
C ARG A 148 2.80 4.26 -12.29
N GLY A 149 3.67 5.27 -12.22
CA GLY A 149 3.32 6.63 -11.82
C GLY A 149 2.99 6.77 -10.35
N LEU A 150 3.38 5.83 -9.48
CA LEU A 150 3.10 5.86 -8.04
C LEU A 150 4.09 6.76 -7.28
N VAL A 151 5.30 6.93 -7.81
CA VAL A 151 6.32 7.86 -7.30
C VAL A 151 6.80 8.81 -8.40
N SER A 152 7.26 10.00 -8.00
CA SER A 152 7.60 11.10 -8.92
C SER A 152 9.07 11.17 -9.32
N THR A 153 9.94 10.38 -8.69
CA THR A 153 11.40 10.42 -8.90
C THR A 153 11.88 9.10 -9.45
N ASP A 154 12.61 9.14 -10.56
CA ASP A 154 13.04 7.93 -11.27
C ASP A 154 14.18 7.17 -10.56
N SER A 155 15.16 7.89 -10.04
CA SER A 155 16.39 7.30 -9.48
C SER A 155 16.46 7.42 -7.97
N LEU A 156 16.86 6.32 -7.32
CA LEU A 156 17.15 6.29 -5.89
C LEU A 156 18.50 6.90 -5.52
N ASN A 157 19.46 6.88 -6.46
CA ASN A 157 20.87 7.15 -6.19
C ASN A 157 21.30 8.59 -6.53
N SER A 158 20.40 9.40 -7.10
CA SER A 158 20.68 10.81 -7.38
C SER A 158 21.00 11.57 -6.11
N SER A 159 22.07 12.38 -6.16
CA SER A 159 22.46 13.24 -5.05
C SER A 159 21.40 14.32 -4.81
N VAL A 160 20.98 14.46 -3.56
CA VAL A 160 20.01 15.45 -3.09
C VAL A 160 20.46 16.07 -1.77
N SER A 161 19.92 17.24 -1.44
CA SER A 161 20.08 17.84 -0.11
C SER A 161 19.40 16.98 0.95
N SER A 162 19.76 17.18 2.22
CA SER A 162 19.12 16.52 3.36
C SER A 162 17.59 16.68 3.39
N ASP A 163 17.09 17.89 3.10
CA ASP A 163 15.65 18.14 2.96
C ASP A 163 15.04 17.33 1.81
N GLY A 164 15.75 17.24 0.69
CA GLY A 164 15.35 16.45 -0.46
C GLY A 164 15.31 14.94 -0.18
N MET A 165 16.18 14.42 0.69
CA MET A 165 16.14 13.00 1.07
C MET A 165 14.81 12.63 1.73
N LEU A 166 14.30 13.52 2.59
CA LEU A 166 13.10 13.28 3.40
C LEU A 166 11.83 13.93 2.83
N ALA A 167 11.88 14.42 1.59
CA ALA A 167 10.71 14.95 0.91
C ALA A 167 9.80 13.80 0.41
N LYS A 168 8.49 14.04 0.40
CA LYS A 168 7.51 13.12 -0.20
C LYS A 168 7.88 12.80 -1.66
N ARG A 169 7.76 11.53 -2.03
CA ARG A 169 8.00 11.04 -3.39
C ARG A 169 6.77 10.41 -4.05
N THR A 170 5.73 10.07 -3.29
CA THR A 170 4.48 9.59 -3.86
C THR A 170 3.81 10.67 -4.71
N THR A 171 3.17 10.25 -5.79
CA THR A 171 2.27 11.10 -6.60
C THR A 171 0.87 11.11 -5.98
N SER A 172 -0.06 11.90 -6.54
CA SER A 172 -1.48 11.83 -6.17
C SER A 172 -2.08 10.44 -6.41
N LEU A 173 -1.57 9.69 -7.39
CA LEU A 173 -1.99 8.31 -7.64
C LEU A 173 -1.45 7.37 -6.54
N GLY A 174 -0.17 7.52 -6.19
CA GLY A 174 0.44 6.77 -5.09
C GLY A 174 -0.22 7.03 -3.74
N GLU A 175 -0.63 8.26 -3.46
CA GLU A 175 -1.40 8.60 -2.26
C GLU A 175 -2.77 7.94 -2.22
N GLN A 176 -3.51 7.99 -3.33
CA GLN A 176 -4.82 7.33 -3.41
C GLN A 176 -4.69 5.81 -3.22
N LEU A 177 -3.64 5.20 -3.77
CA LEU A 177 -3.33 3.80 -3.54
C LEU A 177 -3.08 3.54 -2.04
N ILE A 178 -2.23 4.33 -1.37
CA ILE A 178 -1.98 4.16 0.07
C ILE A 178 -3.28 4.28 0.87
N THR A 179 -4.07 5.32 0.62
CA THR A 179 -5.35 5.55 1.30
C THR A 179 -6.31 4.39 1.07
N PHE A 180 -6.33 3.80 -0.12
CA PHE A 180 -7.16 2.64 -0.41
C PHE A 180 -6.71 1.39 0.36
N LEU A 181 -5.41 1.24 0.62
CA LEU A 181 -4.80 0.07 1.28
C LEU A 181 -4.59 0.23 2.80
N SER A 182 -4.94 1.36 3.40
CA SER A 182 -4.71 1.67 4.83
C SER A 182 -6.02 1.84 5.60
#